data_AF-A0A2N1BVL6-F1
#
_entry.id   AF-A0A2N1BVL6-F1
#
_cell.length_a   1.000
_cell.length_b   1.000
_cell.length_c   1.000
_cell.angle_alpha   90.00
_cell.angle_beta   90.00
_cell.angle_gamma   90.00
#
_symmetry.space_group_name_H-M   'P 1'
#
loop_
_entity.id
_entity.type
_entity.pdbx_description
1 polymer ?
#
loop_
_entity_poly.entity_id
_entity_poly.type
_entity_poly.pdbx_seq_one_letter_code
_entity_poly.pdbx_strand_id
1 'polypeptide(L)'
;MPSIWLNWNTFNTEIKGKKVVFFGVAESWFTKTYEKSSPELSYIVDNSPMRIGSTIWVNNDYTSVVVNDPEILLKDKGSVYVVITSGAYESIIPQLERYGLVAGKDFCCSPALNNLRVIGDIHNHKASVLLCSSDHQIYSELDKKANVGGGLYRYTTEDNNVVKLLDGTFHQIVDLDNYYLILDEMKGVLKVSKSFEIEHVFAFEADSRSHGLAVSLKRNEVYVGKSGVDKISVYNLQTYEFIKDIKLSDKYDRLKCEQHHMNDLVEKDGYLYVSMFSHSGNFPKGVYDGGIMEIDIESGERTVIIHDKWMPHSVCFINNDLTFVDSMNSHLYRGDKKKLGTFSGFIRGIDFDGKYWFVGQSETRYFDRLEGIKDYISMSSGFYLFDEYSKAGKFFQTPQVRQVRNLLVENKHK
;
A
#
# COMPACT_ATOMS: atom_id res chain seq x y z
N MET A 1 3.50 -14.17 21.89
CA MET A 1 2.37 -14.19 22.83
C MET A 1 1.10 -14.57 22.08
N PRO A 2 0.11 -15.23 22.70
CA PRO A 2 -1.16 -15.50 22.04
C PRO A 2 -1.86 -14.19 21.65
N SER A 3 -2.51 -14.16 20.49
CA SER A 3 -3.26 -12.98 20.05
C SER A 3 -4.48 -12.75 20.93
N ILE A 4 -4.70 -11.51 21.40
CA ILE A 4 -5.95 -11.13 22.06
C ILE A 4 -7.10 -10.90 21.07
N TRP A 5 -6.78 -10.75 19.78
CA TRP A 5 -7.75 -10.52 18.72
C TRP A 5 -8.01 -11.83 17.99
N LEU A 6 -9.22 -12.37 18.17
CA LEU A 6 -9.61 -13.68 17.66
C LEU A 6 -10.67 -13.54 16.58
N ASN A 7 -10.69 -14.50 15.64
CA ASN A 7 -11.86 -14.72 14.80
C ASN A 7 -12.92 -15.54 15.58
N TRP A 8 -14.15 -15.58 15.08
CA TRP A 8 -15.25 -16.28 15.75
C TRP A 8 -14.96 -17.76 16.05
N ASN A 9 -14.34 -18.49 15.12
CA ASN A 9 -14.06 -19.92 15.31
C ASN A 9 -13.03 -20.16 16.43
N THR A 10 -11.95 -19.37 16.43
CA THR A 10 -10.89 -19.47 17.44
C THR A 10 -11.41 -19.03 18.80
N PHE A 11 -12.16 -17.92 18.83
CA PHE A 11 -12.83 -17.42 20.03
C PHE A 11 -13.74 -18.49 20.65
N ASN A 12 -14.66 -19.08 19.87
CA ASN A 12 -15.59 -20.10 20.36
C ASN A 12 -14.89 -21.34 20.90
N THR A 13 -13.74 -21.70 20.33
CA THR A 13 -12.90 -22.79 20.83
C THR A 13 -12.26 -22.41 22.16
N GLU A 14 -11.73 -21.18 22.24
CA GLU A 14 -10.99 -20.66 23.39
C GLU A 14 -11.86 -20.50 24.65
N ILE A 15 -13.13 -20.09 24.49
CA ILE A 15 -14.05 -19.87 25.62
C ILE A 15 -14.76 -21.15 26.09
N LYS A 16 -14.65 -22.26 25.35
CA LYS A 16 -15.42 -23.47 25.62
C LYS A 16 -15.06 -24.07 26.99
N GLY A 17 -16.07 -24.26 27.84
CA GLY A 17 -15.89 -24.81 29.19
C GLY A 17 -15.21 -23.85 30.18
N LYS A 18 -15.05 -22.58 29.81
CA LYS A 18 -14.56 -21.53 30.70
C LYS A 18 -15.71 -20.68 31.18
N LYS A 19 -15.62 -20.25 32.44
CA LYS A 19 -16.45 -19.20 33.01
C LYS A 19 -16.06 -17.85 32.41
N VAL A 20 -16.97 -17.23 31.67
CA VAL A 20 -16.71 -15.99 30.95
C VAL A 20 -17.22 -14.79 31.73
N VAL A 21 -16.39 -13.76 31.82
CA VAL A 21 -16.77 -12.44 32.30
C VAL A 21 -16.70 -11.46 31.14
N PHE A 22 -17.77 -10.73 30.88
CA PHE A 22 -17.74 -9.64 29.91
C PHE A 22 -17.26 -8.34 30.54
N PHE A 23 -16.29 -7.70 29.90
CA PHE A 23 -15.82 -6.37 30.28
C PHE A 23 -16.41 -5.33 29.32
N GLY A 24 -17.43 -4.63 29.80
CA GLY A 24 -18.17 -3.59 29.10
C GLY A 24 -19.48 -4.06 28.50
N VAL A 25 -20.51 -3.22 28.61
CA VAL A 25 -21.88 -3.53 28.14
C VAL A 25 -22.34 -2.65 26.99
N ALA A 26 -21.46 -2.40 26.02
CA ALA A 26 -21.92 -1.77 24.79
C ALA A 26 -22.92 -2.71 24.09
N GLU A 27 -24.18 -2.31 24.00
CA GLU A 27 -25.32 -3.16 23.60
C GLU A 27 -25.04 -3.94 22.31
N SER A 28 -24.39 -3.33 21.32
CA SER A 28 -24.14 -4.00 20.04
C SER A 28 -23.00 -5.02 20.05
N TRP A 29 -22.00 -4.89 20.91
CA TRP A 29 -20.86 -5.82 20.97
C TRP A 29 -21.09 -6.93 21.96
N PHE A 30 -21.60 -6.62 23.16
CA PHE A 30 -21.94 -7.62 24.16
C PHE A 30 -22.97 -8.61 23.63
N THR A 31 -24.15 -8.12 23.22
CA THR A 31 -25.26 -8.98 22.77
C THR A 31 -24.85 -9.84 21.57
N LYS A 32 -24.19 -9.25 20.57
CA LYS A 32 -23.68 -9.98 19.40
C LYS A 32 -22.68 -11.08 19.77
N THR A 33 -21.84 -10.85 20.78
CA THR A 33 -20.86 -11.84 21.23
C THR A 33 -21.54 -12.97 21.97
N TYR A 34 -22.47 -12.63 22.87
CA TYR A 34 -23.24 -13.60 23.63
C TYR A 34 -24.09 -14.50 22.72
N GLU A 35 -24.86 -13.91 21.80
CA GLU A 35 -25.72 -14.66 20.87
C GLU A 35 -24.95 -15.61 19.95
N LYS A 36 -23.80 -15.18 19.43
CA LYS A 36 -23.01 -15.99 18.47
C LYS A 36 -22.20 -17.12 19.11
N SER A 37 -21.97 -17.04 20.41
CA SER A 37 -20.96 -17.87 21.08
C SER A 37 -21.50 -18.62 22.29
N SER A 38 -22.68 -18.22 22.78
CA SER A 38 -23.39 -18.79 23.94
C SER A 38 -22.43 -19.16 25.09
N PRO A 39 -21.61 -18.21 25.58
CA PRO A 39 -20.62 -18.50 26.61
C PRO A 39 -21.30 -18.87 27.95
N GLU A 40 -20.58 -19.60 28.81
CA GLU A 40 -20.96 -19.75 30.22
C GLU A 40 -20.71 -18.43 30.96
N LEU A 41 -21.68 -17.52 30.88
CA LEU A 41 -21.58 -16.19 31.49
C LEU A 41 -21.62 -16.29 33.01
N SER A 42 -20.58 -15.78 33.67
CA SER A 42 -20.51 -15.66 35.13
C SER A 42 -21.08 -14.34 35.60
N TYR A 43 -20.54 -13.22 35.11
CA TYR A 43 -21.02 -11.87 35.42
C TYR A 43 -20.42 -10.87 34.42
N ILE A 44 -20.78 -9.61 34.60
CA ILE A 44 -20.35 -8.50 33.76
C ILE A 44 -19.67 -7.44 34.63
N VAL A 45 -18.65 -6.78 34.09
CA VAL A 45 -17.98 -5.64 34.72
C VAL A 45 -17.91 -4.45 33.76
N ASP A 46 -17.89 -3.22 34.25
CA ASP A 46 -17.73 -2.00 33.43
C ASP A 46 -17.07 -0.89 34.27
N ASN A 47 -16.20 -0.08 33.67
CA ASN A 47 -15.56 1.05 34.35
C ASN A 47 -16.50 2.24 34.56
N SER A 48 -17.63 2.30 33.86
CA SER A 48 -18.56 3.42 33.95
C SER A 48 -19.33 3.39 35.28
N PRO A 49 -19.20 4.41 36.15
CA PRO A 49 -19.95 4.46 37.40
C PRO A 49 -21.47 4.46 37.20
N MET A 50 -21.93 4.95 36.04
CA MET A 50 -23.36 4.95 35.69
C MET A 50 -23.90 3.56 35.36
N ARG A 51 -23.02 2.62 35.01
CA ARG A 51 -23.38 1.25 34.64
C ARG A 51 -23.23 0.29 35.80
N ILE A 52 -22.29 0.54 36.72
CA ILE A 52 -22.11 -0.30 37.92
C ILE A 52 -23.42 -0.32 38.74
N GLY A 53 -23.88 -1.51 39.11
CA GLY A 53 -25.15 -1.75 39.80
C GLY A 53 -26.37 -1.78 38.89
N SER A 54 -26.24 -1.40 37.61
CA SER A 54 -27.33 -1.55 36.64
C SER A 54 -27.55 -3.01 36.25
N THR A 55 -28.78 -3.32 35.82
CA THR A 55 -29.16 -4.65 35.34
C THR A 55 -29.25 -4.65 33.81
N ILE A 56 -28.56 -5.59 33.17
CA ILE A 56 -28.52 -5.75 31.71
C ILE A 56 -29.24 -7.05 31.34
N TRP A 57 -30.11 -6.98 30.34
CA TRP A 57 -30.77 -8.14 29.76
C TRP A 57 -29.84 -8.81 28.76
N VAL A 58 -29.60 -10.10 28.97
CA VAL A 58 -28.59 -10.86 28.23
C VAL A 58 -29.17 -11.51 26.96
N ASN A 59 -30.46 -11.83 27.00
CA ASN A 59 -31.22 -12.45 25.91
C ASN A 59 -32.70 -12.06 25.99
N ASN A 60 -33.45 -12.44 24.95
CA ASN A 60 -34.90 -12.27 24.90
C ASN A 60 -35.68 -13.12 25.92
N ASP A 61 -34.99 -13.98 26.68
CA ASP A 61 -35.58 -14.88 27.68
C ASP A 61 -35.61 -14.26 29.09
N TYR A 62 -35.50 -12.94 29.20
CA TYR A 62 -35.52 -12.20 30.47
C TYR A 62 -34.45 -12.65 31.49
N THR A 63 -33.31 -13.17 31.03
CA THR A 63 -32.16 -13.38 31.94
C THR A 63 -31.42 -12.06 32.12
N SER A 64 -31.30 -11.62 33.37
CA SER A 64 -30.73 -10.33 33.71
C SER A 64 -29.48 -10.51 34.57
N VAL A 65 -28.45 -9.69 34.31
CA VAL A 65 -27.17 -9.73 35.02
C VAL A 65 -26.82 -8.34 35.51
N VAL A 66 -26.36 -8.26 36.77
CA VAL A 66 -25.90 -7.01 37.37
C VAL A 66 -24.48 -6.72 36.90
N VAL A 67 -24.24 -5.47 36.50
CA VAL A 67 -22.90 -4.99 36.15
C VAL A 67 -22.14 -4.63 37.42
N ASN A 68 -20.95 -5.19 37.59
CA ASN A 68 -20.12 -5.02 38.77
C ASN A 68 -18.95 -4.06 38.51
N ASP A 69 -18.34 -3.59 39.59
CA ASP A 69 -17.04 -2.94 39.53
C ASP A 69 -15.96 -3.94 39.09
N PRO A 70 -15.07 -3.59 38.14
CA PRO A 70 -14.00 -4.47 37.67
C PRO A 70 -13.02 -4.96 38.74
N GLU A 71 -12.91 -4.27 39.90
CA GLU A 71 -12.05 -4.72 41.01
C GLU A 71 -12.40 -6.12 41.52
N ILE A 72 -13.63 -6.60 41.28
CA ILE A 72 -14.02 -7.98 41.62
C ILE A 72 -13.09 -9.02 40.95
N LEU A 73 -12.52 -8.70 39.77
CA LEU A 73 -11.59 -9.56 39.04
C LEU A 73 -10.29 -9.85 39.81
N LEU A 74 -9.91 -9.01 40.79
CA LEU A 74 -8.75 -9.25 41.64
C LEU A 74 -8.92 -10.49 42.54
N LYS A 75 -10.17 -10.82 42.88
CA LYS A 75 -10.51 -11.98 43.73
C LYS A 75 -10.67 -13.27 42.91
N ASP A 76 -11.10 -13.14 41.67
CA ASP A 76 -11.42 -14.25 40.76
C ASP A 76 -10.28 -14.56 39.76
N LYS A 77 -9.06 -14.12 40.07
CA LYS A 77 -7.91 -14.30 39.19
C LYS A 77 -7.64 -15.79 38.93
N GLY A 78 -7.72 -16.18 37.65
CA GLY A 78 -7.48 -17.54 37.18
C GLY A 78 -8.68 -18.48 37.25
N SER A 79 -9.83 -18.03 37.77
CA SER A 79 -11.09 -18.80 37.74
C SER A 79 -12.04 -18.38 36.61
N VAL A 80 -11.77 -17.22 35.98
CA VAL A 80 -12.57 -16.65 34.89
C VAL A 80 -11.72 -16.29 33.68
N TYR A 81 -12.36 -16.24 32.51
CA TYR A 81 -11.80 -15.74 31.27
C TYR A 81 -12.53 -14.45 30.87
N VAL A 82 -11.78 -13.36 30.71
CA VAL A 82 -12.37 -12.04 30.46
C VAL A 82 -12.49 -11.77 28.96
N VAL A 83 -13.67 -11.39 28.51
CA VAL A 83 -13.94 -11.00 27.11
C VAL A 83 -14.29 -9.52 27.07
N ILE A 84 -13.44 -8.73 26.44
CA ILE A 84 -13.64 -7.29 26.30
C ILE A 84 -14.69 -7.03 25.21
N THR A 85 -15.77 -6.34 25.58
CA THR A 85 -16.90 -5.96 24.71
C THR A 85 -17.15 -4.46 24.74
N SER A 86 -16.08 -3.68 24.94
CA SER A 86 -16.09 -2.21 24.94
C SER A 86 -15.13 -1.64 23.90
N GLY A 87 -15.51 -0.50 23.32
CA GLY A 87 -14.67 0.28 22.42
C GLY A 87 -13.52 0.96 23.15
N ALA A 88 -13.58 1.07 24.48
CA ALA A 88 -12.49 1.53 25.34
C ALA A 88 -11.45 0.43 25.62
N TYR A 89 -11.26 -0.53 24.69
CA TYR A 89 -10.34 -1.65 24.89
C TYR A 89 -8.90 -1.20 25.16
N GLU A 90 -8.47 -0.06 24.60
CA GLU A 90 -7.14 0.51 24.81
C GLU A 90 -6.85 0.87 26.27
N SER A 91 -7.86 1.23 27.06
CA SER A 91 -7.70 1.50 28.49
C SER A 91 -7.97 0.27 29.37
N ILE A 92 -8.83 -0.64 28.90
CA ILE A 92 -9.18 -1.88 29.61
C ILE A 92 -8.02 -2.89 29.57
N ILE A 93 -7.32 -3.03 28.44
CA ILE A 93 -6.20 -3.99 28.33
C ILE A 93 -5.12 -3.71 29.40
N PRO A 94 -4.57 -2.47 29.51
CA PRO A 94 -3.61 -2.16 30.58
C PRO A 94 -4.18 -2.32 31.99
N GLN A 95 -5.49 -2.14 32.19
CA GLN A 95 -6.13 -2.36 33.49
C GLN A 95 -6.11 -3.84 33.88
N LEU A 96 -6.48 -4.74 32.95
CA LEU A 96 -6.45 -6.18 33.17
C LEU A 96 -5.02 -6.68 33.42
N GLU A 97 -4.05 -6.13 32.69
CA GLU A 97 -2.63 -6.41 32.93
C GLU A 97 -2.15 -5.92 34.30
N ARG A 98 -2.63 -4.77 34.79
CA ARG A 98 -2.37 -4.30 36.17
C ARG A 98 -3.01 -5.19 37.24
N TYR A 99 -4.14 -5.84 36.93
CA TYR A 99 -4.70 -6.91 37.77
C TYR A 99 -3.88 -8.22 37.67
N GLY A 100 -2.84 -8.22 36.82
CA GLY A 100 -1.91 -9.29 36.58
C GLY A 100 -2.52 -10.43 35.77
N LEU A 101 -3.56 -10.16 34.98
CA LEU A 101 -4.08 -11.06 33.96
C LEU A 101 -3.19 -10.97 32.72
N VAL A 102 -3.00 -12.11 32.04
CA VAL A 102 -2.12 -12.23 30.88
C VAL A 102 -2.94 -12.20 29.60
N ALA A 103 -2.65 -11.23 28.73
CA ALA A 103 -3.24 -11.10 27.40
C ALA A 103 -3.18 -12.42 26.61
N GLY A 104 -4.33 -12.84 26.08
CA GLY A 104 -4.48 -14.01 25.22
C GLY A 104 -4.55 -15.33 25.97
N LYS A 105 -4.24 -15.33 27.27
CA LYS A 105 -4.39 -16.48 28.17
C LYS A 105 -5.59 -16.32 29.11
N ASP A 106 -5.67 -15.16 29.76
CA ASP A 106 -6.70 -14.87 30.75
C ASP A 106 -7.79 -13.95 30.19
N PHE A 107 -7.50 -13.24 29.10
CA PHE A 107 -8.47 -12.38 28.44
C PHE A 107 -8.24 -12.20 26.94
N CYS A 108 -9.31 -11.84 26.22
CA CYS A 108 -9.26 -11.45 24.81
C CYS A 108 -10.23 -10.30 24.51
N CYS A 109 -10.12 -9.71 23.33
CA CYS A 109 -11.15 -8.84 22.77
C CYS A 109 -12.19 -9.68 22.04
N SER A 110 -13.46 -9.27 22.14
CA SER A 110 -14.52 -9.91 21.36
C SER A 110 -14.24 -9.79 19.86
N PRO A 111 -14.49 -10.85 19.05
CA PRO A 111 -14.44 -10.76 17.59
C PRO A 111 -15.41 -9.71 17.00
N ALA A 112 -16.44 -9.28 17.76
CA ALA A 112 -17.34 -8.20 17.37
C ALA A 112 -16.65 -6.83 17.28
N LEU A 113 -15.51 -6.65 17.98
CA LEU A 113 -14.70 -5.44 17.98
C LEU A 113 -13.67 -5.39 16.84
N ASN A 114 -13.47 -6.49 16.09
CA ASN A 114 -12.43 -6.56 15.05
C ASN A 114 -12.54 -5.44 14.00
N ASN A 115 -13.77 -5.02 13.65
CA ASN A 115 -13.96 -3.91 12.71
C ASN A 115 -13.47 -2.58 13.31
N LEU A 116 -13.77 -2.32 14.59
CA LEU A 116 -13.30 -1.12 15.28
C LEU A 116 -11.78 -1.10 15.40
N ARG A 117 -11.17 -2.25 15.71
CA ARG A 117 -9.72 -2.42 15.71
C ARG A 117 -9.11 -2.06 14.35
N VAL A 118 -9.64 -2.62 13.25
CA VAL A 118 -9.11 -2.34 11.90
C VAL A 118 -9.19 -0.84 11.58
N ILE A 119 -10.29 -0.19 11.94
CA ILE A 119 -10.45 1.27 11.78
C ILE A 119 -9.38 2.01 12.59
N GLY A 120 -9.24 1.69 13.89
CA GLY A 120 -8.24 2.31 14.76
C GLY A 120 -6.81 2.10 14.26
N ASP A 121 -6.46 0.87 13.88
CA ASP A 121 -5.14 0.50 13.38
C ASP A 121 -4.75 1.29 12.12
N ILE A 122 -5.69 1.50 11.18
CA ILE A 122 -5.47 2.30 9.97
C ILE A 122 -5.40 3.80 10.28
N HIS A 123 -6.28 4.31 11.15
CA HIS A 123 -6.32 5.74 11.48
C HIS A 123 -5.10 6.19 12.28
N ASN A 124 -4.58 5.33 13.16
CA ASN A 124 -3.44 5.62 14.01
C ASN A 124 -2.10 5.29 13.34
N HIS A 125 -2.11 4.73 12.13
CA HIS A 125 -0.90 4.42 11.40
C HIS A 125 -0.26 5.70 10.82
N LYS A 126 0.96 5.99 11.28
CA LYS A 126 1.74 7.16 10.90
C LYS A 126 2.80 6.76 9.89
N ALA A 127 2.85 7.46 8.77
CA ALA A 127 3.82 7.27 7.72
C ALA A 127 4.22 8.61 7.09
N SER A 128 5.43 8.64 6.54
CA SER A 128 5.88 9.69 5.63
C SER A 128 6.15 9.06 4.26
N VAL A 129 5.56 9.64 3.22
CA VAL A 129 5.53 9.08 1.87
C VAL A 129 6.06 10.11 0.90
N LEU A 130 7.11 9.76 0.14
CA LEU A 130 7.55 10.52 -1.02
C LEU A 130 6.71 10.14 -2.23
N LEU A 131 6.32 11.13 -3.03
CA LEU A 131 5.49 10.99 -4.22
C LEU A 131 6.18 11.67 -5.40
N CYS A 132 6.40 10.91 -6.48
CA CYS A 132 6.86 11.45 -7.75
C CYS A 132 5.67 11.84 -8.62
N SER A 133 5.66 13.08 -9.10
CA SER A 133 4.71 13.58 -10.08
C SER A 133 5.43 14.06 -11.34
N SER A 134 4.89 13.66 -12.48
CA SER A 134 5.27 14.15 -13.80
C SER A 134 4.25 15.15 -14.36
N ASP A 135 3.48 15.83 -13.49
CA ASP A 135 2.46 16.76 -13.97
C ASP A 135 3.07 17.83 -14.87
N HIS A 136 2.43 18.00 -16.02
CA HIS A 136 2.80 19.05 -16.95
C HIS A 136 2.47 20.43 -16.35
N GLN A 137 3.31 21.43 -16.62
CA GLN A 137 3.12 22.79 -16.11
C GLN A 137 1.76 23.39 -16.48
N ILE A 138 1.18 23.01 -17.61
CA ILE A 138 -0.18 23.45 -18.00
C ILE A 138 -1.24 23.16 -16.94
N TYR A 139 -1.08 22.09 -16.14
CA TYR A 139 -2.01 21.81 -15.04
C TYR A 139 -1.79 22.76 -13.85
N SER A 140 -0.54 23.17 -13.60
CA SER A 140 -0.23 24.15 -12.55
C SER A 140 -0.84 25.54 -12.83
N GLU A 141 -1.02 25.89 -14.12
CA GLU A 141 -1.68 27.13 -14.54
C GLU A 141 -3.19 27.13 -14.22
N LEU A 142 -3.84 25.96 -14.19
CA LEU A 142 -5.27 25.83 -13.86
C LEU A 142 -5.52 26.09 -12.37
N ASP A 143 -4.62 25.66 -11.50
CA ASP A 143 -4.85 25.62 -10.06
C ASP A 143 -4.46 26.94 -9.36
N LYS A 144 -3.76 27.87 -10.05
CA LYS A 144 -3.37 29.23 -9.58
C LYS A 144 -2.76 29.28 -8.16
N LYS A 145 -2.16 28.19 -7.71
CA LYS A 145 -1.57 28.04 -6.37
C LYS A 145 -0.06 27.89 -6.48
N ALA A 146 0.67 28.41 -5.50
CA ALA A 146 2.08 28.05 -5.32
C ALA A 146 2.21 26.57 -4.93
N ASN A 147 3.31 25.91 -5.31
CA ASN A 147 3.67 24.53 -4.93
C ASN A 147 2.79 23.40 -5.52
N VAL A 148 2.21 23.61 -6.70
CA VAL A 148 1.48 22.57 -7.47
C VAL A 148 2.30 22.10 -8.69
N GLY A 149 1.86 21.02 -9.34
CA GLY A 149 2.46 20.51 -10.60
C GLY A 149 3.52 19.42 -10.40
N GLY A 150 4.37 19.23 -11.42
CA GLY A 150 5.37 18.15 -11.42
C GLY A 150 6.44 18.36 -10.36
N GLY A 151 6.94 17.26 -9.79
CA GLY A 151 8.00 17.32 -8.79
C GLY A 151 7.98 16.16 -7.80
N LEU A 152 8.77 16.31 -6.74
CA LEU A 152 8.83 15.39 -5.61
C LEU A 152 8.08 16.03 -4.44
N TYR A 153 7.17 15.28 -3.85
CA TYR A 153 6.38 15.71 -2.71
C TYR A 153 6.60 14.78 -1.54
N ARG A 154 6.54 15.31 -0.32
CA ARG A 154 6.42 14.52 0.91
C ARG A 154 5.02 14.69 1.48
N TYR A 155 4.38 13.57 1.79
CA TYR A 155 3.13 13.48 2.52
C TYR A 155 3.36 12.93 3.92
N THR A 156 2.80 13.55 4.95
CA THR A 156 2.79 13.03 6.32
C THR A 156 1.37 12.66 6.72
N THR A 157 1.11 11.39 7.06
CA THR A 157 -0.26 10.90 7.31
C THR A 157 -0.85 11.34 8.64
N GLU A 158 -0.02 11.75 9.60
CA GLU A 158 -0.44 12.17 10.93
C GLU A 158 -1.27 13.47 10.89
N ASP A 159 -0.80 14.46 10.13
CA ASP A 159 -1.42 15.78 10.01
C ASP A 159 -2.03 16.05 8.62
N ASN A 160 -1.94 15.07 7.71
CA ASN A 160 -2.34 15.19 6.30
C ASN A 160 -1.61 16.34 5.57
N ASN A 161 -0.36 16.60 5.96
CA ASN A 161 0.44 17.67 5.37
C ASN A 161 1.18 17.21 4.12
N VAL A 162 1.26 18.10 3.11
CA VAL A 162 1.91 17.84 1.84
C VAL A 162 2.87 18.99 1.52
N VAL A 163 4.13 18.66 1.30
CA VAL A 163 5.18 19.64 1.00
C VAL A 163 5.88 19.26 -0.30
N LYS A 164 6.00 20.21 -1.23
CA LYS A 164 6.83 20.05 -2.42
C LYS A 164 8.29 20.22 -2.02
N LEU A 165 9.12 19.25 -2.36
CA LEU A 165 10.55 19.22 -2.04
C LEU A 165 11.42 19.64 -3.22
N LEU A 166 11.03 19.21 -4.42
CA LEU A 166 11.79 19.46 -5.65
C LEU A 166 10.84 19.68 -6.84
N ASP A 167 11.21 20.59 -7.74
CA ASP A 167 10.56 20.77 -9.03
C ASP A 167 11.18 19.87 -10.11
N GLY A 168 10.32 19.26 -10.93
CA GLY A 168 10.76 18.42 -12.04
C GLY A 168 9.62 17.63 -12.67
N THR A 169 9.97 16.73 -13.57
CA THR A 169 9.03 15.80 -14.23
C THR A 169 9.35 14.37 -13.81
N PHE A 170 9.10 14.06 -12.55
CA PHE A 170 9.62 12.84 -11.94
C PHE A 170 8.71 11.64 -12.17
N HIS A 171 9.29 10.56 -12.69
CA HIS A 171 8.59 9.30 -12.92
C HIS A 171 8.90 8.24 -11.88
N GLN A 172 10.13 8.19 -11.39
CA GLN A 172 10.58 7.12 -10.49
C GLN A 172 11.60 7.61 -9.47
N ILE A 173 11.61 6.99 -8.31
CA ILE A 173 12.60 7.21 -7.25
C ILE A 173 13.10 5.86 -6.74
N VAL A 174 14.41 5.78 -6.51
CA VAL A 174 15.08 4.64 -5.88
C VAL A 174 15.87 5.15 -4.68
N ASP A 175 15.68 4.51 -3.53
CA ASP A 175 16.43 4.79 -2.31
C ASP A 175 17.70 3.91 -2.26
N LEU A 176 18.87 4.54 -2.16
CA LEU A 176 20.17 3.88 -2.02
C LEU A 176 20.84 4.19 -0.67
N ASP A 177 20.04 4.32 0.39
CA ASP A 177 20.36 4.63 1.79
C ASP A 177 21.01 6.00 2.05
N ASN A 178 22.04 6.37 1.28
CA ASN A 178 22.78 7.62 1.44
C ASN A 178 22.26 8.75 0.54
N TYR A 179 21.60 8.39 -0.55
CA TYR A 179 21.05 9.31 -1.53
C TYR A 179 19.88 8.63 -2.27
N TYR A 180 19.17 9.42 -3.07
CA TYR A 180 18.14 8.96 -3.99
C TYR A 180 18.65 9.05 -5.42
N LEU A 181 18.25 8.10 -6.26
CA LEU A 181 18.20 8.31 -7.70
C LEU A 181 16.77 8.64 -8.09
N ILE A 182 16.57 9.74 -8.80
CA ILE A 182 15.25 10.18 -9.27
C ILE A 182 15.29 10.31 -10.79
N LEU A 183 14.35 9.68 -11.47
CA LEU A 183 14.22 9.79 -12.92
C LEU A 183 13.35 10.99 -13.27
N ASP A 184 13.94 11.97 -13.94
CA ASP A 184 13.27 13.14 -14.51
C ASP A 184 13.20 13.00 -16.04
N GLU A 185 12.01 13.11 -16.62
CA GLU A 185 11.80 12.95 -18.07
C GLU A 185 12.60 13.96 -18.90
N MET A 186 12.82 15.16 -18.38
CA MET A 186 13.45 16.28 -19.07
C MET A 186 14.95 16.41 -18.78
N LYS A 187 15.45 15.79 -17.71
CA LYS A 187 16.86 15.90 -17.28
C LYS A 187 17.61 14.58 -17.25
N GLY A 188 16.93 13.43 -17.34
CA GLY A 188 17.52 12.11 -17.14
C GLY A 188 17.52 11.72 -15.66
N VAL A 189 18.53 10.98 -15.23
CA VAL A 189 18.65 10.50 -13.84
C VAL A 189 19.36 11.55 -12.99
N LEU A 190 18.72 11.93 -11.89
CA LEU A 190 19.24 12.84 -10.88
C LEU A 190 19.75 12.03 -9.69
N LYS A 191 21.00 12.29 -9.28
CA LYS A 191 21.49 11.89 -7.96
C LYS A 191 21.13 12.99 -6.97
N VAL A 192 20.38 12.66 -5.94
CA VAL A 192 19.81 13.61 -4.99
C VAL A 192 20.14 13.22 -3.56
N SER A 193 20.71 14.13 -2.78
CA SER A 193 21.03 13.89 -1.37
C SER A 193 19.76 13.60 -0.55
N LYS A 194 19.91 13.08 0.68
CA LYS A 194 18.77 12.93 1.61
C LYS A 194 18.16 14.27 2.07
N SER A 195 18.88 15.38 1.91
CA SER A 195 18.38 16.75 2.12
C SER A 195 17.72 17.35 0.87
N PHE A 196 17.55 16.56 -0.19
CA PHE A 196 16.97 16.97 -1.48
C PHE A 196 17.81 17.99 -2.25
N GLU A 197 19.13 17.89 -2.17
CA GLU A 197 20.03 18.65 -3.04
C GLU A 197 20.42 17.80 -4.26
N ILE A 198 20.36 18.39 -5.45
CA ILE A 198 20.76 17.69 -6.69
C ILE A 198 22.29 17.72 -6.77
N GLU A 199 22.92 16.55 -6.66
CA GLU A 199 24.37 16.40 -6.65
C GLU A 199 24.94 16.09 -8.05
N HIS A 200 24.18 15.36 -8.87
CA HIS A 200 24.63 14.95 -10.20
C HIS A 200 23.45 14.66 -11.14
N VAL A 201 23.69 14.74 -12.46
CA VAL A 201 22.70 14.49 -13.51
C VAL A 201 23.36 13.72 -14.65
N PHE A 202 22.71 12.65 -15.12
CA PHE A 202 23.20 11.81 -16.22
C PHE A 202 22.05 11.15 -16.99
N ALA A 203 22.38 10.34 -18.00
CA ALA A 203 21.42 9.52 -18.76
C ALA A 203 20.29 10.25 -19.51
N PHE A 204 20.40 11.56 -19.74
CA PHE A 204 19.48 12.29 -20.61
C PHE A 204 19.59 11.84 -22.07
N GLU A 205 18.45 11.62 -22.71
CA GLU A 205 18.35 11.41 -24.16
C GLU A 205 17.05 12.07 -24.62
N ALA A 206 17.15 12.96 -25.62
CA ALA A 206 15.98 13.64 -26.17
C ALA A 206 14.98 12.63 -26.75
N ASP A 207 13.69 12.93 -26.63
CA ASP A 207 12.57 12.10 -27.10
C ASP A 207 12.47 10.68 -26.50
N SER A 208 13.36 10.34 -25.56
CA SER A 208 13.42 9.01 -24.95
C SER A 208 12.23 8.67 -24.06
N ARG A 209 11.50 9.70 -23.56
CA ARG A 209 10.39 9.57 -22.60
C ARG A 209 10.72 8.55 -21.51
N SER A 210 11.79 8.82 -20.77
CA SER A 210 12.29 7.88 -19.78
C SER A 210 11.28 7.73 -18.64
N HIS A 211 10.77 6.53 -18.42
CA HIS A 211 9.72 6.25 -17.41
C HIS A 211 10.21 5.35 -16.27
N GLY A 212 11.10 4.40 -16.55
CA GLY A 212 11.50 3.37 -15.61
C GLY A 212 12.95 3.50 -15.13
N LEU A 213 13.21 3.16 -13.85
CA LEU A 213 14.54 3.24 -13.24
C LEU A 213 14.82 2.05 -12.30
N ALA A 214 15.81 1.23 -12.62
CA ALA A 214 16.28 0.16 -11.74
C ALA A 214 17.77 0.32 -11.41
N VAL A 215 18.19 -0.26 -10.28
CA VAL A 215 19.58 -0.28 -9.84
C VAL A 215 19.97 -1.70 -9.45
N SER A 216 21.14 -2.15 -9.89
CA SER A 216 21.77 -3.37 -9.40
C SER A 216 23.04 -3.01 -8.63
N LEU A 217 22.98 -3.09 -7.30
CA LEU A 217 24.16 -2.88 -6.46
C LEU A 217 25.24 -3.94 -6.71
N LYS A 218 24.82 -5.19 -6.97
CA LYS A 218 25.74 -6.31 -7.24
C LYS A 218 26.53 -6.11 -8.54
N ARG A 219 25.87 -5.58 -9.58
CA ARG A 219 26.49 -5.33 -10.89
C ARG A 219 27.09 -3.92 -11.00
N ASN A 220 26.81 -3.05 -10.02
CA ASN A 220 27.17 -1.62 -10.04
C ASN A 220 26.61 -0.90 -11.27
N GLU A 221 25.33 -1.14 -11.56
CA GLU A 221 24.65 -0.65 -12.77
C GLU A 221 23.32 0.05 -12.47
N VAL A 222 22.99 1.03 -13.30
CA VAL A 222 21.70 1.73 -13.35
C VAL A 222 21.06 1.46 -14.71
N TYR A 223 19.78 1.08 -14.70
CA TYR A 223 19.01 0.78 -15.89
C TYR A 223 17.90 1.81 -16.06
N VAL A 224 17.85 2.43 -17.23
CA VAL A 224 16.87 3.48 -17.55
C VAL A 224 16.00 2.99 -18.70
N GLY A 225 14.71 2.79 -18.42
CA GLY A 225 13.71 2.42 -19.42
C GLY A 225 13.32 3.64 -20.27
N LYS A 226 13.75 3.64 -21.52
CA LYS A 226 13.50 4.72 -22.49
C LYS A 226 12.35 4.34 -23.41
N SER A 227 11.14 4.63 -22.96
CA SER A 227 9.91 4.17 -23.58
C SER A 227 9.78 4.69 -25.00
N GLY A 228 10.00 5.99 -25.23
CA GLY A 228 9.89 6.63 -26.54
C GLY A 228 10.78 6.05 -27.64
N VAL A 229 11.80 5.26 -27.26
CA VAL A 229 12.76 4.62 -28.18
C VAL A 229 12.86 3.09 -27.99
N ASP A 230 11.92 2.48 -27.26
CA ASP A 230 11.81 1.03 -26.99
C ASP A 230 13.14 0.33 -26.59
N LYS A 231 13.94 0.99 -25.74
CA LYS A 231 15.21 0.42 -25.26
C LYS A 231 15.48 0.74 -23.79
N ILE A 232 16.28 -0.10 -23.14
CA ILE A 232 16.81 0.13 -21.79
C ILE A 232 18.27 0.52 -21.94
N SER A 233 18.64 1.69 -21.46
CA SER A 233 20.05 2.11 -21.41
C SER A 233 20.66 1.76 -20.06
N VAL A 234 21.87 1.22 -20.10
CA VAL A 234 22.62 0.77 -18.92
C VAL A 234 23.76 1.74 -18.66
N TYR A 235 23.93 2.14 -17.41
CA TYR A 235 24.98 3.05 -16.95
C TYR A 235 25.71 2.46 -15.75
N ASN A 236 26.97 2.84 -15.57
CA ASN A 236 27.72 2.49 -14.36
C ASN A 236 27.20 3.31 -13.16
N LEU A 237 26.91 2.68 -12.04
CA LEU A 237 26.36 3.36 -10.85
C LEU A 237 27.35 4.31 -10.16
N GLN A 238 28.66 4.07 -10.31
CA GLN A 238 29.70 4.91 -9.69
C GLN A 238 30.18 6.03 -10.61
N THR A 239 30.42 5.74 -11.88
CA THR A 239 30.96 6.71 -12.85
C THR A 239 29.87 7.44 -13.64
N TYR A 240 28.64 6.91 -13.64
CA TYR A 240 27.50 7.39 -14.43
C TYR A 240 27.69 7.31 -15.95
N GLU A 241 28.75 6.63 -16.39
CA GLU A 241 29.07 6.45 -17.80
C GLU A 241 28.14 5.41 -18.42
N PHE A 242 27.77 5.64 -19.68
CA PHE A 242 27.00 4.71 -20.48
C PHE A 242 27.77 3.41 -20.72
N ILE A 243 27.09 2.27 -20.60
CA ILE A 243 27.64 0.93 -20.82
C ILE A 243 27.09 0.34 -22.12
N LYS A 244 25.77 0.14 -22.21
CA LYS A 244 25.11 -0.52 -23.35
C LYS A 244 23.63 -0.16 -23.45
N ASP A 245 23.05 -0.43 -24.60
CA ASP A 245 21.59 -0.43 -24.81
C ASP A 245 21.06 -1.87 -24.94
N ILE A 246 19.92 -2.15 -24.34
CA ILE A 246 19.13 -3.38 -24.49
C ILE A 246 17.85 -3.00 -25.23
N LYS A 247 17.74 -3.38 -26.51
CA LYS A 247 16.54 -3.11 -27.33
C LYS A 247 15.43 -4.10 -26.98
N LEU A 248 14.16 -3.69 -26.98
CA LEU A 248 13.05 -4.63 -26.80
C LEU A 248 12.76 -5.45 -28.06
N SER A 249 12.87 -4.82 -29.24
CA SER A 249 12.72 -5.46 -30.55
C SER A 249 13.34 -4.59 -31.65
N ASP A 250 13.39 -5.11 -32.87
CA ASP A 250 13.81 -4.36 -34.05
C ASP A 250 12.75 -3.34 -34.53
N LYS A 251 11.56 -3.30 -33.94
CA LYS A 251 10.45 -2.53 -34.50
C LYS A 251 10.72 -1.04 -34.47
N TYR A 252 11.30 -0.52 -33.39
CA TYR A 252 11.69 0.90 -33.34
C TYR A 252 12.69 1.22 -34.44
N ASP A 253 13.69 0.37 -34.68
CA ASP A 253 14.68 0.60 -35.74
C ASP A 253 14.03 0.69 -37.13
N ARG A 254 12.96 -0.06 -37.37
CA ARG A 254 12.23 -0.09 -38.64
C ARG A 254 11.20 1.04 -38.77
N LEU A 255 10.52 1.39 -37.69
CA LEU A 255 9.36 2.28 -37.71
C LEU A 255 9.66 3.70 -37.19
N LYS A 256 10.77 3.87 -36.48
CA LYS A 256 11.24 5.13 -35.88
C LYS A 256 10.23 5.78 -34.94
N CYS A 257 9.41 4.96 -34.28
CA CYS A 257 8.46 5.40 -33.27
C CYS A 257 8.22 4.29 -32.25
N GLU A 258 7.87 4.67 -31.03
CA GLU A 258 7.55 3.77 -29.91
C GLU A 258 6.50 2.72 -30.31
N GLN A 259 6.74 1.46 -29.95
CA GLN A 259 5.87 0.32 -30.27
C GLN A 259 5.44 -0.48 -29.05
N HIS A 260 6.24 -0.52 -27.99
CA HIS A 260 5.99 -1.33 -26.79
C HIS A 260 5.48 -0.50 -25.61
N HIS A 261 6.01 0.72 -25.45
CA HIS A 261 5.76 1.61 -24.31
C HIS A 261 6.05 0.93 -22.96
N MET A 262 7.32 0.94 -22.57
CA MET A 262 7.71 0.51 -21.22
C MET A 262 7.19 1.48 -20.17
N ASN A 263 6.82 0.95 -19.02
CA ASN A 263 6.37 1.76 -17.90
C ASN A 263 7.37 1.79 -16.78
N ASP A 264 7.85 0.62 -16.38
CA ASP A 264 8.67 0.46 -15.19
C ASP A 264 9.53 -0.81 -15.32
N LEU A 265 10.64 -0.87 -14.61
CA LEU A 265 11.53 -2.00 -14.52
C LEU A 265 12.15 -2.16 -13.13
N VAL A 266 12.46 -3.40 -12.78
CA VAL A 266 13.22 -3.76 -11.58
C VAL A 266 14.27 -4.80 -11.94
N GLU A 267 15.44 -4.74 -11.29
CA GLU A 267 16.45 -5.79 -11.37
C GLU A 267 16.30 -6.76 -10.20
N LYS A 268 16.33 -8.05 -10.49
CA LYS A 268 16.39 -9.09 -9.47
C LYS A 268 17.17 -10.29 -9.99
N ASP A 269 18.16 -10.69 -9.21
CA ASP A 269 18.95 -11.92 -9.39
C ASP A 269 19.56 -12.09 -10.81
N GLY A 270 19.96 -10.99 -11.46
CA GLY A 270 20.56 -11.01 -12.79
C GLY A 270 19.57 -10.88 -13.94
N TYR A 271 18.28 -10.65 -13.64
CA TYR A 271 17.22 -10.44 -14.61
C TYR A 271 16.61 -9.05 -14.46
N LEU A 272 16.21 -8.44 -15.57
CA LEU A 272 15.32 -7.27 -15.58
C LEU A 272 13.89 -7.72 -15.81
N TYR A 273 12.99 -7.23 -14.96
CA TYR A 273 11.55 -7.42 -15.10
C TYR A 273 10.96 -6.11 -15.56
N VAL A 274 10.38 -6.09 -16.75
CA VAL A 274 9.96 -4.87 -17.45
C VAL A 274 8.47 -4.92 -17.71
N SER A 275 7.75 -3.95 -17.16
CA SER A 275 6.32 -3.75 -17.44
C SER A 275 6.12 -2.87 -18.68
N MET A 276 5.14 -3.20 -19.52
CA MET A 276 4.88 -2.48 -20.78
C MET A 276 3.43 -2.57 -21.24
N PHE A 277 2.99 -1.62 -22.08
CA PHE A 277 1.63 -1.61 -22.64
C PHE A 277 1.38 -2.70 -23.67
N SER A 278 2.42 -3.13 -24.39
CA SER A 278 2.30 -4.15 -25.42
C SER A 278 3.61 -4.92 -25.57
N HIS A 279 3.60 -6.21 -25.20
CA HIS A 279 4.78 -7.04 -25.42
C HIS A 279 4.94 -7.42 -26.89
N SER A 280 3.86 -7.51 -27.69
CA SER A 280 3.97 -7.70 -29.13
C SER A 280 4.44 -6.44 -29.88
N GLY A 281 4.41 -5.26 -29.26
CA GLY A 281 4.80 -3.99 -29.88
C GLY A 281 3.75 -3.43 -30.83
N ASN A 282 2.48 -3.46 -30.43
CA ASN A 282 1.34 -2.95 -31.20
C ASN A 282 0.51 -1.92 -30.41
N PHE A 283 1.03 -1.36 -29.32
CA PHE A 283 0.31 -0.34 -28.54
C PHE A 283 -0.17 0.85 -29.40
N PRO A 284 0.60 1.37 -30.40
CA PRO A 284 0.13 2.50 -31.21
C PRO A 284 -1.09 2.16 -32.06
N LYS A 285 -1.34 0.87 -32.28
CA LYS A 285 -2.50 0.33 -33.01
C LYS A 285 -3.69 0.03 -32.08
N GLY A 286 -3.61 0.41 -30.81
CA GLY A 286 -4.64 0.14 -29.82
C GLY A 286 -4.65 -1.27 -29.25
N VAL A 287 -3.62 -2.10 -29.53
CA VAL A 287 -3.49 -3.44 -28.98
C VAL A 287 -2.73 -3.35 -27.65
N TYR A 288 -3.44 -3.56 -26.54
CA TYR A 288 -2.90 -3.54 -25.18
C TYR A 288 -2.72 -4.96 -24.62
N ASP A 289 -1.90 -5.76 -25.30
CA ASP A 289 -1.40 -7.06 -24.81
C ASP A 289 -0.25 -6.83 -23.81
N GLY A 290 -0.49 -5.98 -22.82
CA GLY A 290 0.51 -5.57 -21.85
C GLY A 290 0.87 -6.72 -20.92
N GLY A 291 2.04 -6.59 -20.29
CA GLY A 291 2.58 -7.66 -19.49
C GLY A 291 3.87 -7.29 -18.78
N ILE A 292 4.50 -8.31 -18.20
CA ILE A 292 5.86 -8.24 -17.64
C ILE A 292 6.74 -9.17 -18.44
N MET A 293 7.82 -8.60 -18.99
CA MET A 293 8.88 -9.31 -19.69
C MET A 293 10.08 -9.45 -18.77
N GLU A 294 10.56 -10.68 -18.60
CA GLU A 294 11.84 -10.98 -18.00
C GLU A 294 12.92 -10.94 -19.09
N ILE A 295 14.06 -10.30 -18.78
CA ILE A 295 15.22 -10.20 -19.66
C ILE A 295 16.45 -10.67 -18.88
N ASP A 296 17.10 -11.72 -19.37
CA ASP A 296 18.42 -12.13 -18.88
C ASP A 296 19.44 -11.05 -19.28
N ILE A 297 20.14 -10.48 -18.30
CA ILE A 297 20.99 -9.32 -18.55
C ILE A 297 22.31 -9.70 -19.27
N GLU A 298 22.75 -10.95 -19.10
CA GLU A 298 23.96 -11.47 -19.72
C GLU A 298 23.70 -11.93 -21.15
N SER A 299 22.68 -12.78 -21.34
CA SER A 299 22.37 -13.35 -22.66
C SER A 299 21.50 -12.44 -23.53
N GLY A 300 20.71 -11.55 -22.91
CA GLY A 300 19.71 -10.74 -23.58
C GLY A 300 18.45 -11.51 -23.99
N GLU A 301 18.31 -12.78 -23.58
CA GLU A 301 17.11 -13.60 -23.80
C GLU A 301 15.90 -12.98 -23.11
N ARG A 302 14.73 -13.09 -23.75
CA ARG A 302 13.50 -12.41 -23.31
C ARG A 302 12.34 -13.37 -23.25
N THR A 303 11.65 -13.37 -22.12
CA THR A 303 10.46 -14.18 -21.89
C THR A 303 9.36 -13.31 -21.33
N VAL A 304 8.17 -13.36 -21.93
CA VAL A 304 6.99 -12.73 -21.32
C VAL A 304 6.47 -13.68 -20.26
N ILE A 305 6.48 -13.25 -19.00
CA ILE A 305 6.10 -14.09 -17.86
C ILE A 305 4.72 -13.74 -17.31
N ILE A 306 4.22 -12.55 -17.62
CA ILE A 306 2.85 -12.10 -17.32
C ILE A 306 2.24 -11.54 -18.58
N HIS A 307 1.04 -11.99 -18.92
CA HIS A 307 0.29 -11.58 -20.10
C HIS A 307 -1.02 -10.89 -19.74
N ASP A 308 -1.61 -10.22 -20.73
CA ASP A 308 -2.96 -9.66 -20.71
C ASP A 308 -3.23 -8.80 -19.47
N LYS A 309 -2.32 -7.85 -19.22
CA LYS A 309 -2.50 -6.78 -18.24
C LYS A 309 -2.64 -5.46 -18.98
N TRP A 310 -3.56 -4.63 -18.51
CA TRP A 310 -3.91 -3.41 -19.19
C TRP A 310 -3.14 -2.23 -18.60
N MET A 311 -2.06 -1.87 -19.31
CA MET A 311 -1.12 -0.83 -18.87
C MET A 311 -0.50 -1.15 -17.50
N PRO A 312 0.22 -2.29 -17.35
CA PRO A 312 0.86 -2.62 -16.09
C PRO A 312 1.97 -1.63 -15.75
N HIS A 313 2.06 -1.24 -14.47
CA HIS A 313 3.10 -0.35 -13.94
C HIS A 313 3.66 -0.90 -12.62
N SER A 314 4.71 -0.24 -12.11
CA SER A 314 5.21 -0.41 -10.75
C SER A 314 5.57 -1.85 -10.41
N VAL A 315 6.29 -2.47 -11.34
CA VAL A 315 6.86 -3.81 -11.15
C VAL A 315 7.98 -3.75 -10.12
N CYS A 316 7.88 -4.54 -9.07
CA CYS A 316 8.89 -4.63 -8.01
C CYS A 316 8.85 -6.02 -7.35
N PHE A 317 9.76 -6.26 -6.40
CA PHE A 317 9.73 -7.46 -5.55
C PHE A 317 9.49 -7.04 -4.10
N ILE A 318 8.44 -7.58 -3.48
CA ILE A 318 8.11 -7.36 -2.07
C ILE A 318 7.97 -8.72 -1.41
N ASN A 319 8.76 -8.96 -0.36
CA ASN A 319 8.89 -10.27 0.30
C ASN A 319 9.23 -11.41 -0.70
N ASN A 320 10.14 -11.13 -1.65
CA ASN A 320 10.55 -12.02 -2.75
C ASN A 320 9.46 -12.39 -3.76
N ASP A 321 8.25 -11.84 -3.64
CA ASP A 321 7.21 -12.03 -4.64
C ASP A 321 7.19 -10.88 -5.65
N LEU A 322 7.12 -11.22 -6.94
CA LEU A 322 6.87 -10.25 -8.01
C LEU A 322 5.55 -9.55 -7.74
N THR A 323 5.57 -8.23 -7.67
CA THR A 323 4.41 -7.39 -7.36
C THR A 323 4.30 -6.30 -8.42
N PHE A 324 3.08 -6.01 -8.86
CA PHE A 324 2.82 -4.97 -9.85
C PHE A 324 1.38 -4.51 -9.78
N VAL A 325 1.08 -3.41 -10.48
CA VAL A 325 -0.29 -2.96 -10.68
C VAL A 325 -0.72 -3.07 -12.12
N ASP A 326 -1.96 -3.49 -12.33
CA ASP A 326 -2.67 -3.44 -13.61
C ASP A 326 -3.52 -2.16 -13.62
N SER A 327 -2.91 -1.07 -14.09
CA SER A 327 -3.33 0.30 -13.77
C SER A 327 -4.72 0.65 -14.26
N MET A 328 -5.08 0.24 -15.49
CA MET A 328 -6.42 0.53 -16.05
C MET A 328 -7.51 -0.30 -15.36
N ASN A 329 -7.20 -1.55 -15.01
CA ASN A 329 -8.13 -2.41 -14.28
C ASN A 329 -8.20 -2.07 -12.78
N SER A 330 -7.29 -1.22 -12.30
CA SER A 330 -7.21 -0.79 -10.89
C SER A 330 -6.92 -1.95 -9.95
N HIS A 331 -6.06 -2.90 -10.36
CA HIS A 331 -5.75 -4.10 -9.57
C HIS A 331 -4.29 -4.12 -9.09
N LEU A 332 -4.08 -4.42 -7.81
CA LEU A 332 -2.77 -4.75 -7.25
C LEU A 332 -2.60 -6.27 -7.22
N TYR A 333 -1.48 -6.77 -7.74
CA TYR A 333 -1.15 -8.19 -7.81
C TYR A 333 0.12 -8.53 -7.04
N ARG A 334 0.13 -9.74 -6.46
CA ARG A 334 1.32 -10.44 -5.97
C ARG A 334 1.41 -11.79 -6.71
N GLY A 335 2.47 -12.00 -7.46
CA GLY A 335 2.56 -13.04 -8.48
C GLY A 335 1.57 -12.83 -9.63
N ASP A 336 1.34 -13.87 -10.42
CA ASP A 336 0.46 -13.85 -11.60
C ASP A 336 -1.04 -13.96 -11.25
N LYS A 337 -1.36 -14.65 -10.14
CA LYS A 337 -2.73 -15.04 -9.79
C LYS A 337 -3.36 -14.26 -8.64
N LYS A 338 -2.58 -13.86 -7.64
CA LYS A 338 -3.14 -13.35 -6.38
C LYS A 338 -3.42 -11.85 -6.49
N LYS A 339 -4.68 -11.49 -6.79
CA LYS A 339 -5.16 -10.12 -6.66
C LYS A 339 -5.28 -9.74 -5.18
N LEU A 340 -4.52 -8.73 -4.76
CA LEU A 340 -4.52 -8.24 -3.38
C LEU A 340 -5.66 -7.26 -3.12
N GLY A 341 -5.93 -6.36 -4.07
CA GLY A 341 -6.95 -5.33 -3.95
C GLY A 341 -7.43 -4.78 -5.29
N THR A 342 -8.60 -4.15 -5.28
CA THR A 342 -9.18 -3.40 -6.39
C THR A 342 -9.44 -1.97 -5.92
N PHE A 343 -9.05 -0.99 -6.75
CA PHE A 343 -9.11 0.44 -6.43
C PHE A 343 -10.00 1.20 -7.43
N SER A 344 -10.22 2.49 -7.18
CA SER A 344 -11.24 3.27 -7.90
C SER A 344 -10.74 4.10 -9.08
N GLY A 345 -9.43 4.16 -9.32
CA GLY A 345 -8.83 4.97 -10.37
C GLY A 345 -7.62 4.33 -11.02
N PHE A 346 -6.86 5.15 -11.75
CA PHE A 346 -5.64 4.72 -12.44
C PHE A 346 -4.48 4.63 -11.44
N ILE A 347 -4.10 3.41 -11.06
CA ILE A 347 -3.12 3.19 -9.99
C ILE A 347 -1.70 3.03 -10.53
N ARG A 348 -0.73 3.64 -9.84
CA ARG A 348 0.71 3.62 -10.12
C ARG A 348 1.47 4.00 -8.85
N GLY A 349 2.71 3.54 -8.75
CA GLY A 349 3.52 3.66 -7.55
C GLY A 349 3.01 2.70 -6.48
N ILE A 350 3.88 1.81 -6.01
CA ILE A 350 3.57 0.93 -4.91
C ILE A 350 4.73 0.83 -3.95
N ASP A 351 4.41 0.73 -2.67
CA ASP A 351 5.37 0.39 -1.64
C ASP A 351 4.68 -0.34 -0.47
N PHE A 352 5.47 -0.96 0.40
CA PHE A 352 5.01 -1.72 1.55
C PHE A 352 5.93 -1.46 2.74
N ASP A 353 5.34 -1.15 3.89
CA ASP A 353 6.07 -0.78 5.10
C ASP A 353 6.26 -1.94 6.10
N GLY A 354 5.83 -3.15 5.71
CA GLY A 354 5.79 -4.33 6.58
C GLY A 354 4.39 -4.67 7.09
N LYS A 355 3.45 -3.71 7.09
CA LYS A 355 2.09 -3.86 7.61
C LYS A 355 1.02 -3.51 6.58
N TYR A 356 1.17 -2.38 5.90
CA TYR A 356 0.21 -1.84 4.95
C TYR A 356 0.85 -1.57 3.59
N TRP A 357 0.01 -1.73 2.58
CA TRP A 357 0.32 -1.36 1.22
C TRP A 357 0.05 0.12 0.99
N PHE A 358 0.96 0.77 0.28
CA PHE A 358 0.82 2.12 -0.22
C PHE A 358 0.65 2.03 -1.73
N VAL A 359 -0.50 2.48 -2.26
CA VAL A 359 -0.83 2.36 -3.68
C VAL A 359 -1.21 3.73 -4.21
N GLY A 360 -0.40 4.30 -5.09
CA GLY A 360 -0.64 5.61 -5.66
C GLY A 360 -1.77 5.57 -6.69
N GLN A 361 -2.47 6.68 -6.82
CA GLN A 361 -3.54 6.89 -7.78
C GLN A 361 -3.35 8.25 -8.46
N SER A 362 -3.45 8.23 -9.79
CA SER A 362 -3.57 9.43 -10.60
C SER A 362 -5.03 9.73 -10.91
N GLU A 363 -5.34 11.00 -11.17
CA GLU A 363 -6.55 11.36 -11.91
C GLU A 363 -6.57 10.58 -13.23
N THR A 364 -7.69 9.94 -13.56
CA THR A 364 -7.80 9.32 -14.88
C THR A 364 -7.85 10.41 -15.94
N ARG A 365 -7.21 10.13 -17.08
CA ARG A 365 -7.37 10.91 -18.31
C ARG A 365 -7.93 10.08 -19.48
N TYR A 366 -8.27 8.83 -19.22
CA TYR A 366 -8.60 7.82 -20.22
C TYR A 366 -10.11 7.49 -20.20
N PHE A 367 -10.96 8.51 -20.13
CA PHE A 367 -12.41 8.33 -20.03
C PHE A 367 -12.98 7.59 -21.24
N ASP A 368 -12.51 7.95 -22.43
CA ASP A 368 -12.84 7.32 -23.71
C ASP A 368 -12.58 5.81 -23.69
N ARG A 369 -11.53 5.38 -23.00
CA ARG A 369 -11.14 3.96 -22.92
C ARG A 369 -11.91 3.21 -21.83
N LEU A 370 -12.48 3.92 -20.86
CA LEU A 370 -13.20 3.33 -19.73
C LEU A 370 -14.72 3.37 -19.91
N GLU A 371 -15.20 4.08 -20.92
CA GLU A 371 -16.61 4.15 -21.30
C GLU A 371 -17.17 2.73 -21.53
N GLY A 372 -18.26 2.40 -20.85
CA GLY A 372 -18.89 1.08 -20.91
C GLY A 372 -18.13 -0.04 -20.19
N ILE A 373 -16.98 0.24 -19.56
CA ILE A 373 -16.17 -0.74 -18.81
C ILE A 373 -16.22 -0.50 -17.30
N LYS A 374 -16.15 0.77 -16.86
CA LYS A 374 -16.18 1.15 -15.44
C LYS A 374 -17.46 1.90 -15.09
N ASP A 375 -18.09 1.50 -13.99
CA ASP A 375 -19.27 2.19 -13.44
C ASP A 375 -18.92 3.48 -12.68
N TYR A 376 -17.68 3.57 -12.21
CA TYR A 376 -17.17 4.70 -11.46
C TYR A 376 -15.69 4.90 -11.78
N ILE A 377 -15.30 6.16 -12.00
CA ILE A 377 -13.91 6.53 -12.21
C ILE A 377 -13.54 7.68 -11.29
N SER A 378 -12.57 7.44 -10.41
CA SER A 378 -12.10 8.46 -9.48
C SER A 378 -11.31 9.56 -10.21
N MET A 379 -11.61 10.81 -9.85
CA MET A 379 -10.93 12.02 -10.29
C MET A 379 -10.04 12.60 -9.20
N SER A 380 -9.53 11.74 -8.32
CA SER A 380 -8.67 12.15 -7.22
C SER A 380 -7.29 11.54 -7.39
N SER A 381 -6.28 12.36 -7.16
CA SER A 381 -4.89 11.96 -7.01
C SER A 381 -4.53 11.77 -5.54
N GLY A 382 -3.60 10.86 -5.28
CA GLY A 382 -3.23 10.53 -3.91
C GLY A 382 -2.69 9.13 -3.82
N PHE A 383 -2.79 8.53 -2.64
CA PHE A 383 -2.45 7.14 -2.42
C PHE A 383 -3.38 6.48 -1.41
N TYR A 384 -3.55 5.18 -1.55
CA TYR A 384 -4.23 4.34 -0.57
C TYR A 384 -3.23 3.81 0.43
N LEU A 385 -3.57 3.86 1.71
CA LEU A 385 -3.07 2.95 2.73
C LEU A 385 -4.04 1.76 2.79
N PHE A 386 -3.56 0.55 2.53
CA PHE A 386 -4.39 -0.62 2.30
C PHE A 386 -3.93 -1.84 3.11
N ASP A 387 -4.87 -2.47 3.81
CA ASP A 387 -4.67 -3.74 4.51
C ASP A 387 -5.12 -4.90 3.62
N GLU A 388 -4.17 -5.73 3.20
CA GLU A 388 -4.47 -6.88 2.35
C GLU A 388 -5.30 -7.97 3.04
N TYR A 389 -5.33 -8.00 4.37
CA TYR A 389 -6.06 -9.03 5.13
C TYR A 389 -7.50 -8.62 5.39
N SER A 390 -7.73 -7.44 5.95
CA SER A 390 -9.09 -6.94 6.19
C SER A 390 -9.77 -6.37 4.93
N LYS A 391 -8.99 -6.08 3.88
CA LYS A 391 -9.41 -5.33 2.68
C LYS A 391 -9.85 -3.89 2.97
N ALA A 392 -9.62 -3.40 4.17
CA ALA A 392 -9.86 -2.01 4.50
C ALA A 392 -8.77 -1.13 3.88
N GLY A 393 -9.16 0.07 3.44
CA GLY A 393 -8.22 1.05 2.92
C GLY A 393 -8.67 2.46 3.25
N LYS A 394 -7.69 3.36 3.38
CA LYS A 394 -7.89 4.79 3.55
C LYS A 394 -7.18 5.51 2.41
N PHE A 395 -7.87 6.43 1.75
CA PHE A 395 -7.29 7.23 0.69
C PHE A 395 -6.80 8.57 1.24
N PHE A 396 -5.55 8.91 0.93
CA PHE A 396 -4.93 10.19 1.26
C PHE A 396 -4.81 11.00 -0.03
N GLN A 397 -5.64 12.03 -0.15
CA GLN A 397 -5.67 12.88 -1.33
C GLN A 397 -4.49 13.86 -1.33
N THR A 398 -3.88 14.05 -2.51
CA THR A 398 -2.84 15.06 -2.74
C THR A 398 -3.29 16.07 -3.78
N PRO A 399 -4.05 17.11 -3.38
CA PRO A 399 -4.64 18.07 -4.32
C PRO A 399 -3.60 18.93 -5.06
N GLN A 400 -2.31 18.87 -4.69
CA GLN A 400 -1.22 19.59 -5.34
C GLN A 400 -0.73 18.93 -6.64
N VAL A 401 -1.07 17.66 -6.85
CA VAL A 401 -0.67 16.87 -8.02
C VAL A 401 -1.88 16.20 -8.64
N ARG A 402 -1.84 15.87 -9.93
CA ARG A 402 -2.86 15.10 -10.66
C ARG A 402 -2.34 13.73 -11.03
N GLN A 403 -1.05 13.61 -11.30
CA GLN A 403 -0.39 12.35 -11.65
C GLN A 403 0.59 11.90 -10.57
N VAL A 404 0.25 10.79 -9.91
CA VAL A 404 1.21 10.01 -9.12
C VAL A 404 1.84 8.97 -10.03
N ARG A 405 3.17 9.02 -10.17
CA ARG A 405 3.95 8.09 -11.01
C ARG A 405 4.60 6.99 -10.19
N ASN A 406 5.19 7.36 -9.06
CA ASN A 406 5.85 6.46 -8.14
C ASN A 406 5.72 6.98 -6.70
N LEU A 407 5.91 6.11 -5.71
CA LEU A 407 5.90 6.47 -4.30
C LEU A 407 6.89 5.62 -3.51
N LEU A 408 7.37 6.18 -2.39
CA LEU A 408 8.30 5.54 -1.46
C LEU A 408 7.92 5.89 -0.02
N VAL A 409 7.88 4.92 0.89
CA VAL A 409 7.65 5.16 2.33
C VAL A 409 8.99 5.32 3.06
N GLU A 410 9.21 6.47 3.71
CA GLU A 410 10.52 6.88 4.26
C GLU A 410 10.91 6.21 5.59
N ASN A 411 9.99 5.49 6.27
CA ASN A 411 10.25 4.87 7.57
C ASN A 411 9.58 3.49 7.68
N LYS A 412 10.04 2.54 6.87
CA LYS A 412 9.51 1.16 6.92
C LYS A 412 9.78 0.56 8.30
N HIS A 413 8.79 -0.13 8.86
CA HIS A 413 9.01 -0.92 10.07
C HIS A 413 10.00 -2.05 9.72
N LYS A 414 11.23 -1.95 10.21
CA LYS A 414 12.25 -3.01 10.05
C LYS A 414 11.95 -4.21 10.93
#